data_AF-A0A3M5MVM0-F1
#
_entry.id   AF-A0A3M5MVM0-F1
#
_cell.length_a   1.000
_cell.length_b   1.000
_cell.length_c   1.000
_cell.angle_alpha   90.00
_cell.angle_beta   90.00
_cell.angle_gamma   90.00
#
_symmetry.space_group_name_H-M   'P 1'
#
loop_
_entity.id
_entity.type
_entity.pdbx_description
1 polymer ?
#
loop_
_entity_poly.entity_id
_entity_poly.type
_entity_poly.pdbx_seq_one_letter_code
_entity_poly.pdbx_strand_id
1 'polypeptide(L)'
;MATVFLVMATASGFRASERQPLPLRVFVDRSEADGWLDKLIDYHVSPPEQPHGSDNEEDWSEWRMQMNAWRADHPAGVVAADYQHFGVYDLPLGL
;
A
#
# COMPACT_ATOMS: atom_id res chain seq x y z
N MET A 1 -6.69 -2.31 -30.20
CA MET A 1 -5.58 -2.51 -29.25
C MET A 1 -6.21 -2.73 -27.88
N ALA A 2 -5.91 -3.83 -27.20
CA ALA A 2 -6.42 -4.05 -25.85
C ALA A 2 -5.62 -3.17 -24.88
N THR A 3 -6.28 -2.51 -23.95
CA THR A 3 -5.61 -1.75 -22.87
C THR A 3 -5.77 -2.55 -21.59
N VAL A 4 -4.72 -2.61 -20.78
CA VAL A 4 -4.78 -3.13 -19.41
C VAL A 4 -4.42 -2.03 -18.44
N PHE A 5 -4.89 -2.17 -17.21
CA PHE A 5 -4.76 -1.19 -16.16
C PHE A 5 -3.82 -1.74 -15.08
N LEU A 6 -2.63 -1.16 -14.97
CA LEU A 6 -1.64 -1.53 -13.97
C LEU A 6 -1.81 -0.64 -12.73
N VAL A 7 -2.11 -1.25 -11.60
CA VAL A 7 -2.04 -0.58 -10.30
C VAL A 7 -0.61 -0.70 -9.77
N MET A 8 0.00 0.43 -9.40
CA MET A 8 1.34 0.50 -8.84
C MET A 8 1.36 1.29 -7.54
N ALA A 9 2.31 0.97 -6.67
CA ALA A 9 2.74 1.85 -5.60
C ALA A 9 3.86 2.77 -6.10
N THR A 10 3.77 4.06 -5.85
CA THR A 10 4.57 5.08 -6.55
C THR A 10 5.50 5.88 -5.65
N ALA A 11 5.22 5.94 -4.35
CA ALA A 11 6.11 6.55 -3.37
C ALA A 11 5.92 5.94 -1.97
N SER A 12 7.04 5.84 -1.25
CA SER A 12 7.10 5.34 0.12
C SER A 12 7.41 6.47 1.10
N GLY A 13 6.93 6.37 2.33
CA GLY A 13 7.20 7.37 3.40
C GLY A 13 8.64 7.36 3.94
N PHE A 14 9.52 6.48 3.43
CA PHE A 14 10.95 6.41 3.77
C PHE A 14 11.81 7.12 2.71
N ARG A 15 13.15 7.06 2.84
CA ARG A 15 14.09 7.71 1.91
C ARG A 15 13.71 7.45 0.45
N ALA A 16 13.39 8.53 -0.27
CA ALA A 16 12.97 8.50 -1.67
C ALA A 16 13.98 7.80 -2.62
N SER A 17 15.24 7.67 -2.21
CA SER A 17 16.29 6.97 -2.96
C SER A 17 16.19 5.44 -2.92
N GLU A 18 15.39 4.86 -2.03
CA GLU A 18 15.46 3.41 -1.71
C GLU A 18 14.27 2.58 -2.19
N ARG A 19 13.21 3.20 -2.75
CA ARG A 19 12.02 2.46 -3.18
C ARG A 19 11.53 2.92 -4.55
N GLN A 20 11.92 2.15 -5.57
CA GLN A 20 11.37 2.28 -6.92
C GLN A 20 9.87 1.99 -6.93
N PRO A 21 9.11 2.51 -7.91
CA PRO A 21 7.71 2.14 -8.09
C PRO A 21 7.55 0.62 -8.08
N LEU A 22 6.57 0.13 -7.34
CA LEU A 22 6.29 -1.30 -7.20
C LEU A 22 5.03 -1.63 -8.02
N PRO A 23 5.14 -2.39 -9.13
CA PRO A 23 3.99 -2.93 -9.83
C PRO A 23 3.25 -3.91 -8.91
N LEU A 24 1.95 -3.71 -8.72
CA LEU A 24 1.18 -4.52 -7.78
C LEU A 24 0.28 -5.52 -8.48
N ARG A 25 -0.57 -5.06 -9.40
CA ARG A 25 -1.55 -5.91 -10.08
C ARG A 25 -2.04 -5.30 -11.40
N VAL A 26 -2.34 -6.16 -12.37
CA VAL A 26 -2.91 -5.78 -13.67
C VAL A 26 -4.37 -6.21 -13.75
N PHE A 27 -5.20 -5.34 -14.33
CA PHE A 27 -6.62 -5.55 -14.58
C PHE A 27 -6.94 -5.34 -16.06
N VAL A 28 -7.97 -6.01 -16.56
CA VAL A 28 -8.51 -5.78 -17.92
C VAL A 28 -9.68 -4.79 -17.92
N ASP A 29 -10.27 -4.55 -16.75
CA ASP A 29 -11.35 -3.61 -16.52
C ASP A 29 -10.87 -2.43 -15.66
N ARG A 30 -11.26 -1.22 -16.06
CA ARG A 30 -10.83 0.00 -15.37
C ARG A 30 -11.48 0.16 -14.00
N SER A 31 -12.76 -0.17 -13.91
CA SER A 31 -13.52 -0.03 -12.66
C SER A 31 -13.04 -1.00 -11.58
N GLU A 32 -12.60 -2.20 -11.97
CA GLU A 32 -11.94 -3.14 -11.06
C GLU A 32 -10.59 -2.61 -10.55
N ALA A 33 -9.81 -1.96 -11.42
CA ALA A 33 -8.53 -1.36 -11.03
C ALA A 33 -8.73 -0.19 -10.06
N ASP A 34 -9.67 0.71 -10.35
CA ASP A 34 -10.00 1.85 -9.49
C ASP A 34 -10.57 1.37 -8.15
N GLY A 35 -11.47 0.37 -8.14
CA GLY A 35 -11.99 -0.21 -6.90
C GLY A 35 -10.94 -0.96 -6.06
N TRP A 36 -9.84 -1.42 -6.68
CA TRP A 36 -8.71 -1.96 -5.93
C TRP A 36 -7.77 -0.87 -5.41
N LEU A 37 -7.60 0.22 -6.17
CA LEU A 37 -6.90 1.43 -5.71
C LEU A 37 -7.56 2.00 -4.46
N ASP A 38 -8.89 2.11 -4.44
CA ASP A 38 -9.64 2.60 -3.28
C ASP A 38 -9.36 1.76 -2.02
N LYS A 39 -9.33 0.42 -2.15
CA LYS A 39 -8.98 -0.48 -1.03
C LYS A 39 -7.56 -0.25 -0.51
N LEU A 40 -6.61 0.05 -1.40
CA LEU A 40 -5.22 0.35 -0.99
C LEU A 40 -5.15 1.67 -0.22
N ILE A 41 -5.92 2.67 -0.64
CA ILE A 41 -6.02 3.97 0.03
C ILE A 41 -6.72 3.81 1.39
N ASP A 42 -7.87 3.14 1.42
CA ASP A 42 -8.68 2.91 2.62
C ASP A 42 -7.89 2.19 3.73
N TYR A 43 -7.06 1.21 3.36
CA TYR A 43 -6.20 0.51 4.31
C TYR A 43 -5.32 1.48 5.12
N HIS A 44 -4.85 2.57 4.50
CA HIS A 44 -3.94 3.54 5.13
C HIS A 44 -4.65 4.61 5.96
N VAL A 45 -5.98 4.63 6.00
CA VAL A 45 -6.76 5.64 6.75
C VAL A 45 -6.65 5.44 8.27
N SER A 46 -6.55 4.19 8.72
CA SER A 46 -6.61 3.84 10.15
C SER A 46 -5.50 2.87 10.56
N PRO A 47 -4.21 3.28 10.52
CA PRO A 47 -3.13 2.49 11.10
C PRO A 47 -3.28 2.40 12.64
N PRO A 48 -2.70 1.38 13.29
CA PRO A 48 -2.61 1.29 14.75
C PRO A 48 -2.04 2.57 15.37
N GLU A 49 -2.75 3.12 16.36
CA GLU A 49 -2.41 4.37 17.02
C GLU A 49 -1.07 4.23 17.77
N GLN A 50 -0.13 5.12 17.47
CA GLN A 50 1.19 5.09 18.09
C GLN A 50 1.12 5.58 19.54
N PRO A 51 1.71 4.85 20.50
CA PRO A 51 1.84 5.31 21.88
C PRO A 51 2.60 6.65 21.98
N HIS A 52 2.30 7.40 23.03
CA HIS A 52 2.97 8.65 23.36
C HIS A 52 4.27 8.41 24.14
N GLY A 53 5.18 9.38 24.12
CA GLY A 53 6.51 9.23 24.72
C GLY A 53 6.54 9.04 26.25
N SER A 54 5.42 9.28 26.94
CA SER A 54 5.25 9.00 28.36
C SER A 54 4.71 7.60 28.66
N ASP A 55 4.30 6.86 27.63
CA ASP A 55 3.67 5.55 27.77
C ASP A 55 4.72 4.48 28.08
N ASN A 56 4.28 3.39 28.68
CA ASN A 56 5.18 2.39 29.23
C ASN A 56 5.70 1.42 28.14
N GLU A 57 6.67 0.57 28.47
CA GLU A 57 7.25 -0.37 27.51
C GLU A 57 6.25 -1.43 27.00
N GLU A 58 5.23 -1.76 27.79
CA GLU A 58 4.16 -2.70 27.41
C GLU A 58 3.31 -2.12 26.29
N ASP A 59 2.93 -0.84 26.37
CA ASP A 59 2.16 -0.11 25.34
C ASP A 59 2.93 -0.11 24.00
N TRP A 60 4.24 0.14 24.06
CA TRP A 60 5.12 0.06 22.89
C TRP A 60 5.27 -1.36 22.33
N SER A 61 5.23 -2.39 23.18
CA SER A 61 5.27 -3.78 22.76
C SER A 61 3.97 -4.18 22.04
N GLU A 62 2.83 -3.82 22.63
CA GLU A 62 1.51 -4.09 22.05
C GLU A 62 1.35 -3.39 20.70
N TRP A 63 1.69 -2.10 20.63
CA TRP A 63 1.63 -1.36 19.37
C TRP A 63 2.48 -2.01 18.28
N ARG A 64 3.69 -2.50 18.59
CA ARG A 64 4.53 -3.21 17.62
C ARG A 64 3.87 -4.49 17.11
N MET A 65 3.18 -5.23 17.97
CA MET A 65 2.42 -6.41 17.56
C MET A 65 1.25 -6.03 16.64
N GLN A 66 0.48 -5.01 17.01
CA GLN A 66 -0.64 -4.51 16.20
C GLN A 66 -0.15 -4.01 14.83
N MET A 67 0.96 -3.27 14.79
CA MET A 67 1.59 -2.80 13.55
C MET A 67 2.05 -3.96 12.66
N ASN A 68 2.64 -5.00 13.23
CA ASN A 68 3.08 -6.17 12.46
C ASN A 68 1.88 -6.93 11.85
N ALA A 69 0.81 -7.11 12.63
CA ALA A 69 -0.43 -7.73 12.14
C ALA A 69 -1.08 -6.87 11.05
N TRP A 70 -1.21 -5.56 11.28
CA TRP A 70 -1.74 -4.62 10.30
C TRP A 70 -0.96 -4.68 8.99
N ARG A 71 0.39 -4.64 9.04
CA ARG A 71 1.25 -4.77 7.85
C ARG A 71 1.08 -6.11 7.13
N ALA A 72 0.88 -7.20 7.86
CA ALA A 72 0.64 -8.53 7.29
C ALA A 72 -0.66 -8.60 6.48
N ASP A 73 -1.69 -7.86 6.90
CA ASP A 73 -3.01 -7.83 6.28
C ASP A 73 -3.13 -6.84 5.10
N HIS A 74 -2.04 -6.18 4.70
CA HIS A 74 -2.07 -5.24 3.58
C HIS A 74 -2.57 -5.92 2.27
N PRO A 75 -3.56 -5.36 1.55
CA PRO A 75 -4.23 -6.04 0.43
C PRO A 75 -3.33 -6.30 -0.80
N ALA A 76 -2.19 -5.62 -0.88
CA ALA A 76 -1.13 -5.90 -1.86
C ALA A 76 0.15 -6.51 -1.25
N GLY A 77 0.06 -7.05 -0.03
CA GLY A 77 1.15 -7.70 0.69
C GLY A 77 2.04 -6.75 1.50
N VAL A 78 2.85 -7.33 2.39
CA VAL A 78 3.67 -6.63 3.40
C VAL A 78 4.61 -5.57 2.80
N VAL A 79 5.17 -5.83 1.62
CA VAL A 79 6.09 -4.88 0.96
C VAL A 79 5.35 -3.62 0.53
N ALA A 80 4.09 -3.75 0.09
CA ALA A 80 3.29 -2.62 -0.32
C ALA A 80 2.80 -1.77 0.87
N ALA A 81 2.75 -2.33 2.09
CA ALA A 81 2.40 -1.61 3.32
C ALA A 81 3.37 -0.48 3.70
N ASP A 82 4.55 -0.46 3.07
CA ASP A 82 5.53 0.61 3.24
C ASP A 82 5.31 1.80 2.29
N TYR A 83 4.37 1.69 1.35
CA TYR A 83 4.05 2.72 0.36
C TYR A 83 2.82 3.51 0.76
N GLN A 84 2.82 4.81 0.45
CA GLN A 84 1.74 5.72 0.82
C GLN A 84 0.95 6.22 -0.39
N HIS A 85 1.53 6.12 -1.59
CA HIS A 85 0.93 6.58 -2.83
C HIS A 85 0.76 5.43 -3.80
N PHE A 86 -0.42 5.38 -4.41
CA PHE A 86 -0.84 4.35 -5.35
C PHE A 86 -1.48 5.01 -6.58
N GLY A 87 -1.41 4.34 -7.73
CA GLY A 87 -2.01 4.87 -8.96
C GLY A 87 -2.30 3.78 -9.99
N VAL A 88 -3.25 4.07 -10.88
CA VAL A 88 -3.62 3.24 -12.03
C VAL A 88 -3.00 3.82 -13.29
N TYR A 89 -2.36 2.96 -14.09
CA TYR A 89 -1.70 3.30 -15.34
C TYR A 89 -2.28 2.51 -16.49
N ASP A 90 -2.63 3.21 -17.57
CA ASP A 90 -3.15 2.61 -18.79
C ASP A 90 -1.98 2.09 -19.65
N LEU A 91 -1.96 0.79 -19.90
CA LEU A 91 -0.91 0.13 -20.68
C LEU A 91 -1.50 -0.49 -21.96
N PRO A 92 -1.00 -0.12 -23.15
CA PRO A 92 -1.41 -0.78 -24.39
C PRO A 92 -0.80 -2.20 -24.45
N LEU A 93 -1.64 -3.23 -24.66
CA LEU A 93 -1.18 -4.58 -24.98
C LEU A 93 -0.79 -4.66 -26.46
N GLY A 94 0.46 -5.05 -26.73
CA GLY A 94 0.96 -5.38 -28.07
C GLY A 94 1.88 -4.34 -28.72
N LEU A 95 2.83 -3.79 -27.96
CA LEU A 95 4.01 -3.12 -28.54
C LEU A 95 5.00 -4.15 -29.09
#